data_AF-A0A9P3B058-F1
#
_entry.id   AF-A0A9P3B058-F1
#
_cell.length_a   1.000
_cell.length_b   1.000
_cell.length_c   1.000
_cell.angle_alpha   90.00
_cell.angle_beta   90.00
_cell.angle_gamma   90.00
#
_symmetry.space_group_name_H-M   'P 1'
#
loop_
_entity.id
_entity.type
_entity.pdbx_description
1 polymer ?
#
loop_
_entity_poly.entity_id
_entity_poly.type
_entity_poly.pdbx_seq_one_letter_code
_entity_poly.pdbx_strand_id
1 'polypeptide(L)'
;MPQIPNLENKLNTLRSRQIPVWMYFQSAEQIEWQYGRGAIDVFFGSADLKLFFRLDDDKTRKLVSSLVGTTEKMIYTNSRNGRQNTRTSRKERVNVIEPHQLGELKDHEVVCLFGGASAIGKATPFFKEKQK
;
A
#
# COMPACT_ATOMS: atom_id res chain seq x y z
N MET A 1 -14.06 -10.47 14.90
CA MET A 1 -13.26 -11.69 15.09
C MET A 1 -12.73 -11.73 16.51
N PRO A 2 -12.65 -12.89 17.17
CA PRO A 2 -11.97 -13.01 18.47
C PRO A 2 -10.46 -12.79 18.30
N GLN A 3 -9.84 -12.10 19.25
CA GLN A 3 -8.39 -11.85 19.27
C GLN A 3 -7.62 -13.17 19.35
N ILE A 4 -6.64 -13.36 18.45
CA ILE A 4 -5.73 -14.50 18.56
C ILE A 4 -4.68 -14.12 19.62
N PRO A 5 -4.60 -14.85 20.76
CA PRO A 5 -3.67 -14.50 21.81
C PRO A 5 -2.23 -14.59 21.32
N ASN A 6 -1.44 -13.57 21.65
CA ASN A 6 -0.02 -13.44 21.30
C ASN A 6 0.27 -13.57 19.80
N LEU A 7 -0.62 -13.08 18.92
CA LEU A 7 -0.43 -13.18 17.47
C LEU A 7 0.87 -12.50 17.02
N GLU A 8 1.21 -11.33 17.56
CA GLU A 8 2.45 -10.60 17.25
C GLU A 8 3.71 -11.45 17.48
N ASN A 9 3.84 -12.07 18.65
CA ASN A 9 4.95 -12.96 18.99
C ASN A 9 4.97 -14.20 18.08
N LYS A 10 3.80 -14.72 17.72
CA LYS A 10 3.67 -15.84 16.78
C LYS A 10 4.10 -15.43 15.38
N LEU A 11 3.75 -14.25 14.88
CA LEU A 11 4.15 -13.78 13.55
C LEU A 11 5.67 -13.68 13.42
N ASN A 12 6.34 -13.13 14.43
CA ASN A 12 7.80 -13.09 14.46
C ASN A 12 8.42 -14.50 14.48
N THR A 13 7.81 -15.44 15.20
CA THR A 13 8.27 -16.83 15.25
C THR A 13 8.00 -17.58 13.94
N LEU A 14 6.87 -17.32 13.28
CA LEU A 14 6.53 -17.91 11.99
C LEU A 14 7.47 -17.42 10.90
N ARG A 15 7.81 -16.11 10.94
CA ARG A 15 8.83 -15.51 10.07
C ARG A 15 10.19 -16.17 10.26
N SER A 16 10.66 -16.33 11.51
CA SER A 16 11.97 -16.95 11.77
C SER A 16 12.03 -18.43 11.35
N ARG A 17 10.88 -19.12 11.37
CA ARG A 17 10.73 -20.51 10.92
C ARG A 17 10.41 -20.66 9.44
N GLN A 18 10.40 -19.57 8.67
CA GLN A 18 10.08 -19.55 7.23
C GLN A 18 8.71 -20.18 6.89
N ILE A 19 7.76 -20.11 7.82
CA ILE A 19 6.41 -20.64 7.60
C ILE A 19 5.58 -19.55 6.90
N PRO A 20 5.06 -19.80 5.68
CA PRO A 20 4.24 -18.83 4.98
C PRO A 20 2.88 -18.69 5.66
N VAL A 21 2.48 -17.44 5.93
CA VAL A 21 1.21 -17.11 6.58
C VAL A 21 0.50 -16.06 5.73
N TRP A 22 -0.77 -16.32 5.42
CA TRP A 22 -1.63 -15.39 4.70
C TRP A 22 -2.71 -14.89 5.67
N MET A 23 -2.82 -13.58 5.77
CA MET A 23 -3.85 -12.92 6.59
C MET A 23 -4.57 -11.89 5.74
N TYR A 24 -5.88 -11.79 5.95
CA TYR A 24 -6.75 -10.88 5.22
C TYR A 24 -7.45 -9.99 6.23
N PHE A 25 -7.34 -8.68 6.03
CA PHE A 25 -7.94 -7.66 6.88
C PHE A 25 -8.70 -6.66 6.01
N GLN A 26 -9.81 -6.15 6.52
CA GLN A 26 -10.62 -5.16 5.82
C GLN A 26 -10.15 -3.72 6.09
N SER A 27 -9.68 -3.43 7.31
CA SER A 27 -9.21 -2.10 7.70
C SER A 27 -8.06 -2.17 8.70
N ALA A 28 -7.23 -1.14 8.71
CA ALA A 28 -6.17 -0.99 9.70
C ALA A 28 -6.75 -0.74 11.11
N GLU A 29 -7.86 -0.01 11.21
CA GLU A 29 -8.55 0.27 12.48
C GLU A 29 -9.02 -1.00 13.18
N GLN A 30 -9.48 -1.99 12.42
CA GLN A 30 -9.89 -3.28 12.98
C GLN A 30 -8.72 -4.01 13.65
N ILE A 31 -7.50 -3.89 13.10
CA ILE A 31 -6.29 -4.48 13.68
C ILE A 31 -5.96 -3.78 15.00
N GLU A 32 -5.92 -2.45 14.98
CA GLU A 32 -5.66 -1.61 16.16
C GLU A 32 -6.66 -1.86 17.29
N TRP A 33 -7.95 -1.91 16.97
CA TRP A 33 -8.99 -2.15 17.96
C TRP A 33 -8.89 -3.54 18.60
N GLN A 34 -8.46 -4.54 17.83
CA GLN A 34 -8.41 -5.93 18.29
C GLN A 34 -7.10 -6.31 18.99
N TYR A 35 -5.97 -5.70 18.62
CA TYR A 35 -4.64 -6.05 19.14
C TYR A 35 -4.00 -4.94 19.97
N GLY A 36 -4.57 -3.74 19.97
CA GLY A 36 -4.09 -2.58 20.70
C GLY A 36 -3.15 -1.70 19.88
N ARG A 37 -2.68 -0.63 20.53
CA ARG A 37 -1.89 0.42 19.91
C ARG A 37 -0.50 -0.06 19.50
N GLY A 38 -0.16 0.14 18.22
CA GLY A 38 1.11 -0.29 17.62
C GLY A 38 1.05 -1.67 16.94
N ALA A 39 -0.07 -2.38 17.02
CA ALA A 39 -0.23 -3.67 16.37
C ALA A 39 -0.07 -3.54 14.84
N ILE A 40 -0.64 -2.51 14.23
CA ILE A 40 -0.46 -2.25 12.78
C ILE A 40 1.02 -2.30 12.40
N ASP A 41 1.89 -1.63 13.14
CA ASP A 41 3.32 -1.56 12.81
C ASP A 41 3.99 -2.94 12.87
N VAL A 42 3.58 -3.80 13.81
CA VAL A 42 4.08 -5.18 13.92
C VAL A 42 3.59 -6.05 12.76
N PHE A 43 2.30 -5.96 12.42
CA PHE A 43 1.72 -6.77 11.33
C PHE A 43 2.27 -6.36 9.97
N PHE A 44 2.32 -5.06 9.67
CA PHE A 44 2.90 -4.57 8.42
C PHE A 44 4.43 -4.69 8.41
N GLY A 45 5.11 -4.53 9.54
CA GLY A 45 6.56 -4.69 9.64
C GLY A 45 7.05 -6.14 9.49
N SER A 46 6.24 -7.12 9.92
CA SER A 46 6.59 -8.55 9.84
C SER A 46 6.26 -9.20 8.49
N ALA A 47 5.33 -8.63 7.72
CA ALA A 47 4.92 -9.18 6.43
C ALA A 47 5.88 -8.78 5.28
N ASP A 48 6.45 -9.76 4.58
CA ASP A 48 7.31 -9.50 3.42
C ASP A 48 6.51 -9.14 2.15
N LEU A 49 5.28 -9.68 2.03
CA LEU A 49 4.32 -9.38 0.97
C LEU A 49 3.10 -8.67 1.56
N LYS A 50 2.71 -7.55 0.96
CA LYS A 50 1.48 -6.82 1.30
C LYS A 50 0.69 -6.55 0.03
N LEU A 51 -0.59 -6.89 0.06
CA LEU A 51 -1.51 -6.65 -1.05
C LEU A 51 -2.63 -5.74 -0.56
N PHE A 52 -2.83 -4.64 -1.28
CA PHE A 52 -3.89 -3.68 -1.01
C PHE A 52 -4.81 -3.60 -2.21
N PHE A 53 -6.08 -3.95 -1.99
CA PHE A 53 -7.16 -3.71 -2.94
C PHE A 53 -7.73 -2.32 -2.72
N ARG A 54 -8.86 -2.00 -3.37
CA ARG A 54 -9.56 -0.73 -3.14
C ARG A 54 -9.80 -0.52 -1.64
N LEU A 55 -9.29 0.60 -1.14
CA LEU A 55 -9.42 0.98 0.26
C LEU A 55 -10.49 2.06 0.38
N ASP A 56 -11.44 1.90 1.29
CA ASP A 56 -12.49 2.90 1.52
C ASP A 56 -12.16 3.85 2.69
N ASP A 57 -11.26 3.45 3.58
CA ASP A 57 -10.88 4.20 4.78
C ASP A 57 -9.67 5.15 4.56
N ASP A 58 -9.80 6.40 5.03
CA ASP A 58 -8.76 7.44 4.89
C ASP A 58 -7.48 7.12 5.67
N LYS A 59 -7.60 6.58 6.89
CA LYS A 59 -6.41 6.25 7.70
C LYS A 59 -5.58 5.16 7.04
N THR A 60 -6.26 4.11 6.56
CA THR A 60 -5.61 3.01 5.86
C THR A 60 -5.00 3.50 4.53
N ARG A 61 -5.65 4.39 3.78
CA ARG A 61 -5.08 4.98 2.56
C ARG A 61 -3.79 5.76 2.82
N LYS A 62 -3.75 6.59 3.87
CA LYS A 62 -2.55 7.34 4.26
C LYS A 62 -1.41 6.43 4.68
N LEU A 63 -1.72 5.37 5.44
CA LEU A 63 -0.74 4.36 5.83
C LEU A 63 -0.13 3.66 4.60
N VAL A 64 -0.96 3.27 3.63
CA VAL A 64 -0.46 2.58 2.44
C VAL A 64 0.35 3.51 1.54
N SER A 65 -0.08 4.76 1.37
CA SER A 65 0.69 5.77 0.63
C SER A 65 2.07 6.00 1.26
N SER A 66 2.16 6.08 2.59
CA SER A 66 3.45 6.21 3.28
C SER A 66 4.33 4.97 3.17
N LEU A 67 3.74 3.76 3.19
CA LEU A 67 4.46 2.50 2.98
C LEU A 67 5.01 2.34 1.56
N VAL A 68 4.31 2.87 0.55
CA VAL A 68 4.77 2.86 -0.85
C VAL A 68 5.92 3.84 -1.04
N GLY A 69 5.86 4.99 -0.37
CA GLY A 69 6.92 6.00 -0.32
C GLY A 69 6.77 7.12 -1.36
N THR A 70 7.83 7.93 -1.47
CA THR A 70 7.87 9.16 -2.27
C THR A 70 8.93 9.09 -3.38
N THR A 71 8.67 9.76 -4.50
CA THR A 71 9.61 9.94 -5.61
C THR A 71 9.87 11.42 -5.89
N GLU A 72 11.00 11.73 -6.52
CA GLU A 72 11.29 13.09 -7.00
C GLU A 72 10.69 13.30 -8.39
N LYS A 73 9.83 14.31 -8.52
CA LYS A 73 9.25 14.73 -9.80
C LYS A 73 9.84 16.08 -10.20
N MET A 74 10.28 16.19 -11.45
CA MET A 74 10.71 17.45 -12.04
C MET A 74 9.52 18.12 -12.71
N ILE A 75 9.11 19.28 -12.20
CA ILE A 75 8.02 20.08 -12.75
C ILE A 75 8.63 21.16 -13.64
N TYR A 76 8.15 21.23 -14.88
CA TYR A 76 8.51 22.29 -15.82
C TYR A 76 7.34 23.26 -15.96
N THR A 77 7.57 24.51 -15.57
CA THR A 77 6.61 25.59 -15.77
C THR A 77 7.08 26.39 -16.98
N ASN A 78 6.23 26.48 -18.00
CA ASN A 78 6.43 27.35 -19.14
C ASN A 78 5.50 28.55 -18.98
N SER A 79 6.06 29.75 -18.83
CA SER A 79 5.30 31.00 -18.87
C SER A 79 5.65 31.76 -20.15
N ARG A 80 4.61 32.24 -20.84
CA ARG A 80 4.74 33.02 -22.05
C ARG A 80 4.18 34.42 -21.79
N ASN A 81 5.04 35.43 -21.85
CA ASN A 81 4.62 36.83 -21.76
C ASN A 81 5.07 37.56 -23.03
N GLY A 82 4.12 37.86 -23.92
CA GLY A 82 4.41 38.43 -25.24
C GLY A 82 5.33 37.53 -26.11
N ARG A 83 6.47 38.07 -26.54
CA ARG A 83 7.51 37.36 -27.33
C ARG A 83 8.51 36.57 -26.49
N GLN A 84 8.51 36.72 -25.16
CA GLN A 84 9.47 36.08 -24.27
C GLN A 84 8.88 34.78 -23.70
N ASN A 85 9.64 33.69 -23.80
CA ASN A 85 9.26 32.39 -23.28
C ASN A 85 10.24 32.03 -22.15
N THR A 86 9.74 31.88 -20.93
CA THR A 86 10.55 31.53 -19.76
C THR A 86 10.19 30.11 -19.33
N ARG A 87 11.21 29.25 -19.25
CA ARG A 87 11.08 27.88 -18.76
C ARG A 87 11.77 27.77 -17.41
N THR A 88 11.00 27.47 -16.37
CA THR A 88 11.52 27.24 -15.02
C THR A 88 11.33 25.77 -14.67
N SER A 89 12.35 25.15 -14.08
CA SER A 89 12.25 23.80 -13.52
C SER A 89 12.32 23.83 -12.01
N ARG A 90 11.49 23.03 -11.35
CA ARG A 90 11.53 22.80 -9.90
C ARG A 90 11.52 21.29 -9.63
N LYS A 91 12.32 20.86 -8.66
CA LYS A 91 12.23 19.51 -8.10
C LYS A 91 11.25 19.51 -6.93
N GLU A 92 10.33 18.56 -6.92
CA GLU A 92 9.38 18.36 -5.84
C GLU A 92 9.33 16.88 -5.47
N ARG A 93 9.30 16.58 -4.15
CA ARG A 93 9.12 15.23 -3.65
C ARG A 93 7.62 14.97 -3.54
N VAL A 94 7.11 13.99 -4.26
CA VAL A 94 5.69 13.63 -4.34
C VAL A 94 5.49 12.17 -3.95
N ASN A 95 4.30 11.80 -3.48
CA ASN A 95 4.01 10.39 -3.21
C ASN A 95 4.02 9.61 -4.53
N VAL A 96 4.53 8.37 -4.50
CA VAL A 96 4.44 7.47 -5.66
C VAL A 96 2.99 7.14 -5.97
N ILE A 97 2.18 6.96 -4.92
CA ILE A 97 0.74 6.83 -4.99
C ILE A 97 0.09 7.75 -3.96
N GLU A 98 -0.80 8.62 -4.40
CA GLU A 98 -1.54 9.50 -3.50
C GLU A 98 -2.66 8.73 -2.78
N PRO A 99 -3.02 9.11 -1.54
CA PRO A 99 -4.07 8.42 -0.78
C PRO A 99 -5.41 8.30 -1.51
N HIS A 100 -5.81 9.30 -2.30
CA HIS A 100 -7.07 9.25 -3.05
C HIS A 100 -7.04 8.20 -4.17
N GLN A 101 -5.88 7.96 -4.80
CA GLN A 101 -5.72 6.97 -5.87
C GLN A 101 -5.97 5.54 -5.36
N LEU A 102 -5.68 5.27 -4.08
CA LEU A 102 -5.97 3.99 -3.43
C LEU A 102 -7.48 3.75 -3.25
N GLY A 103 -8.27 4.81 -3.18
CA GLY A 103 -9.74 4.74 -3.18
C GLY A 103 -10.35 4.59 -4.57
N GLU A 104 -9.63 5.01 -5.59
CA GLU A 104 -10.05 4.95 -7.00
C GLU A 104 -9.62 3.65 -7.71
N LEU A 105 -8.94 2.75 -7.00
CA LEU A 105 -8.58 1.44 -7.53
C LEU A 105 -9.83 0.70 -8.00
N LYS A 106 -9.78 0.17 -9.22
CA LYS A 106 -10.88 -0.64 -9.76
C LYS A 106 -10.97 -1.97 -9.03
N ASP A 107 -12.11 -2.65 -9.14
CA ASP A 107 -12.39 -3.95 -8.48
C ASP A 107 -11.38 -5.07 -8.79
N HIS A 108 -10.45 -4.84 -9.74
CA HIS A 108 -9.41 -5.79 -10.17
C HIS A 108 -8.01 -5.16 -10.17
N GLU A 109 -7.81 -4.04 -9.49
CA GLU A 109 -6.50 -3.41 -9.33
C GLU A 109 -5.98 -3.66 -7.91
N VAL A 110 -4.69 -3.92 -7.82
CA VAL A 110 -4.02 -4.22 -6.56
C VAL A 110 -2.70 -3.48 -6.49
N VAL A 111 -2.41 -2.92 -5.32
CA VAL A 111 -1.08 -2.43 -4.98
C VAL A 111 -0.35 -3.53 -4.22
N CYS A 112 0.78 -3.95 -4.77
CA CYS A 112 1.64 -4.96 -4.19
C CYS A 112 2.90 -4.30 -3.64
N LEU A 113 3.22 -4.59 -2.39
CA LEU A 113 4.53 -4.30 -1.80
C LEU A 113 5.25 -5.61 -1.52
N PHE A 114 6.47 -5.74 -2.03
CA PHE A 114 7.31 -6.91 -1.80
C PHE A 114 8.77 -6.50 -1.69
N GLY A 115 9.42 -6.84 -0.57
CA GLY A 115 10.86 -6.60 -0.39
C GLY A 115 11.29 -5.13 -0.55
N GLY A 116 10.41 -4.18 -0.22
CA GLY A 116 10.65 -2.74 -0.39
C GLY A 116 10.36 -2.19 -1.78
N ALA A 117 10.04 -3.04 -2.76
CA ALA A 117 9.52 -2.61 -4.06
C ALA A 117 7.99 -2.49 -4.01
N SER A 118 7.45 -1.58 -4.82
CA SER A 118 6.02 -1.38 -4.99
C SER A 118 5.61 -1.54 -6.46
N ALA A 119 4.47 -2.15 -6.72
CA ALA A 119 3.91 -2.31 -8.05
C ALA A 119 2.38 -2.19 -8.01
N ILE A 120 1.80 -1.55 -9.02
CA ILE A 120 0.35 -1.55 -9.26
C ILE A 120 0.09 -2.57 -10.36
N GLY A 121 -0.77 -3.54 -10.10
CA GLY A 121 -1.08 -4.62 -11.01
C GLY A 121 -2.58 -4.86 -11.15
N LYS A 122 -2.94 -5.71 -12.12
CA LYS A 122 -4.30 -6.24 -12.24
C LYS A 122 -4.39 -7.58 -11.53
N ALA A 123 -5.27 -7.69 -10.55
CA ALA A 123 -5.66 -8.94 -9.95
C ALA A 123 -6.63 -9.65 -10.90
N THR A 124 -6.23 -10.77 -11.49
CA THR A 124 -7.12 -11.55 -12.37
C THR A 124 -8.31 -12.04 -11.54
N PRO A 125 -9.54 -11.70 -11.92
CA PRO A 125 -10.66 -11.66 -10.98
C PRO A 125 -11.17 -13.00 -10.47
N PHE A 126 -10.77 -14.12 -11.07
CA PHE A 126 -11.15 -15.45 -10.60
C PHE A 126 -10.34 -16.52 -11.32
N PHE A 127 -10.07 -17.62 -10.62
CA PHE A 127 -9.61 -18.84 -11.24
C PHE A 127 -10.72 -19.37 -12.16
N LYS A 128 -10.49 -19.33 -13.48
CA LYS A 128 -11.32 -20.06 -14.45
C LYS A 128 -10.67 -21.43 -14.63
N GLU A 129 -11.29 -22.46 -14.08
CA GLU A 129 -10.90 -23.84 -14.37
C GLU A 129 -10.97 -24.05 -15.88
N LYS A 130 -9.91 -24.62 -16.49
CA LYS A 130 -9.92 -24.92 -17.92
C LYS A 130 -11.02 -25.96 -18.17
N GLN A 131 -12.11 -25.55 -18.83
CA GLN A 131 -13.08 -26.50 -19.37
C GLN A 131 -12.32 -27.38 -20.39
N LYS A 132 -12.24 -28.67 -20.09
CA LYS A 132 -11.73 -29.71 -21.00
C LYS A 132 -12.77 -30.03 -22.06
#